data_AF-A0A2A2UQU8-F1
#
_entry.id   AF-A0A2A2UQU8-F1
#
_cell.length_a   1.000
_cell.length_b   1.000
_cell.length_c   1.000
_cell.angle_alpha   90.00
_cell.angle_beta   90.00
_cell.angle_gamma   90.00
#
_symmetry.space_group_name_H-M   'P 1'
#
loop_
_entity.id
_entity.type
_entity.pdbx_description
1 polymer ?
#
loop_
_entity_poly.entity_id
_entity_poly.type
_entity_poly.pdbx_seq_one_letter_code
_entity_poly.pdbx_strand_id
1 'polypeptide(L)'
;ELMLSLTVDAGLKSNTIKPSSLRKVVVDSTVMEKNIAHPTDNKLLEKCRDKLVGFAKQAGIRLRQSYERVGPKPAQKVASYAHAKQFKRMKKTLKKQKNYLRRVM
;
A
#
# COMPACT_ATOMS: atom_id res chain seq x y z
N GLU A 1 -16.69 7.49 -10.16
CA GLU A 1 -17.90 7.00 -10.86
C GLU A 1 -18.56 8.08 -11.73
N LEU A 2 -18.72 9.32 -11.23
CA LEU A 2 -19.28 10.47 -11.97
C LEU A 2 -18.65 10.76 -13.35
N MET A 3 -17.34 10.57 -13.51
CA MET A 3 -16.67 10.85 -14.79
C MET A 3 -17.09 9.88 -15.89
N LEU A 4 -17.29 8.60 -15.57
CA LEU A 4 -17.66 7.59 -16.56
C LEU A 4 -19.07 7.85 -17.10
N SER A 5 -20.03 8.19 -16.23
CA SER A 5 -21.40 8.50 -16.64
C SER A 5 -21.45 9.73 -17.55
N LEU A 6 -20.72 10.79 -17.21
CA LEU A 6 -20.67 12.01 -18.03
C LEU A 6 -20.05 11.75 -19.41
N THR A 7 -19.00 10.92 -19.49
CA THR A 7 -18.36 10.57 -20.77
C THR A 7 -19.29 9.73 -21.65
N VAL A 8 -20.03 8.77 -21.07
CA VAL A 8 -21.00 7.96 -21.80
C VAL A 8 -22.16 8.83 -22.32
N ASP A 9 -22.72 9.70 -21.48
CA ASP A 9 -23.81 10.60 -21.85
C ASP A 9 -23.39 11.58 -22.96
N ALA A 10 -22.18 12.13 -22.87
CA ALA A 10 -21.63 12.98 -23.92
C ALA A 10 -21.48 12.23 -25.24
N GLY A 11 -20.96 11.00 -25.20
CA GLY A 11 -20.77 10.16 -26.40
C GLY A 11 -22.08 9.71 -27.06
N LEU A 12 -23.15 9.54 -26.28
CA LEU A 12 -24.50 9.28 -26.81
C LEU A 12 -25.09 10.53 -27.47
N LYS A 13 -24.96 11.70 -26.83
CA LYS A 13 -25.46 12.97 -27.37
C LYS A 13 -24.73 13.39 -28.65
N SER A 14 -23.44 13.09 -28.77
CA SER A 14 -22.65 13.39 -29.97
C SER A 14 -22.75 12.33 -31.08
N ASN A 15 -23.60 11.30 -30.91
CA ASN A 15 -23.70 10.12 -31.80
C ASN A 15 -22.36 9.38 -32.04
N THR A 16 -21.37 9.62 -31.19
CA THR A 16 -20.06 8.93 -31.24
C THR A 16 -20.18 7.49 -30.75
N ILE A 17 -21.09 7.24 -29.81
CA ILE A 17 -21.38 5.91 -29.26
C ILE A 17 -22.76 5.47 -29.75
N LYS A 18 -22.84 4.30 -30.39
CA LYS A 18 -24.13 3.69 -30.74
C LYS A 18 -24.75 3.06 -29.49
N PRO A 19 -26.07 3.20 -29.25
CA PRO A 19 -26.74 2.54 -28.13
C PRO A 19 -26.55 1.02 -28.10
N SER A 20 -26.38 0.38 -29.27
CA SER A 20 -26.09 -1.06 -29.38
C SER A 20 -24.74 -1.46 -28.79
N SER A 21 -23.75 -0.56 -28.76
CA SER A 21 -22.42 -0.81 -28.22
C SER A 21 -22.39 -0.91 -26.70
N LEU A 22 -23.39 -0.33 -26.00
CA LEU A 22 -23.50 -0.41 -24.53
C LEU A 22 -23.87 -1.81 -24.02
N ARG A 23 -24.29 -2.74 -24.90
CA ARG A 23 -24.62 -4.12 -24.52
C ARG A 23 -23.41 -4.95 -24.10
N LYS A 24 -22.19 -4.53 -24.48
CA LYS A 24 -20.95 -5.24 -24.18
C LYS A 24 -19.92 -4.25 -23.66
N VAL A 25 -19.52 -4.41 -22.40
CA VAL A 25 -18.43 -3.64 -21.81
C VAL A 25 -17.16 -4.49 -21.87
N VAL A 26 -16.13 -3.99 -22.55
CA VAL A 26 -14.79 -4.60 -22.51
C VAL A 26 -13.97 -3.79 -21.52
N VAL A 27 -13.69 -4.38 -20.36
CA VAL A 27 -12.79 -3.80 -19.37
C VAL A 27 -11.38 -4.29 -19.70
N ASP A 28 -10.60 -3.47 -20.38
CA ASP A 28 -9.18 -3.75 -20.57
C ASP A 28 -8.44 -3.43 -19.26
N SER A 29 -8.41 -4.39 -18.33
CA SER A 29 -7.61 -4.29 -17.11
C SER A 29 -6.21 -4.85 -17.36
N THR A 30 -5.53 -4.41 -18.42
CA THR A 30 -4.09 -4.70 -18.60
C THR A 30 -3.27 -3.75 -17.73
N VAL A 31 -3.52 -3.76 -16.42
CA VAL A 31 -2.59 -3.17 -15.47
C VAL A 31 -1.41 -4.10 -15.37
N MET A 32 -0.35 -3.79 -16.11
CA MET A 32 0.97 -4.36 -15.86
C MET A 32 1.28 -4.18 -14.38
N GLU A 33 1.62 -5.25 -13.66
CA GLU A 33 1.94 -5.19 -12.23
C GLU A 33 3.24 -4.40 -12.00
N LYS A 34 3.20 -3.08 -12.16
CA LYS A 34 4.35 -2.20 -11.96
C LYS A 34 4.61 -1.87 -10.50
N ASN A 35 3.69 -2.25 -9.60
CA ASN A 35 3.77 -1.96 -8.18
C ASN A 35 3.58 -3.22 -7.32
N ILE A 36 4.33 -4.29 -7.64
CA ILE A 36 4.42 -5.47 -6.78
C ILE A 36 5.19 -5.08 -5.53
N ALA A 37 4.49 -4.99 -4.40
CA ALA A 37 5.14 -4.84 -3.10
C ALA A 37 5.69 -6.20 -2.67
N HIS A 38 7.00 -6.32 -2.52
CA HIS A 38 7.61 -7.56 -2.04
C HIS A 38 7.30 -7.75 -0.54
N PRO A 39 7.17 -9.00 -0.06
CA PRO A 39 6.92 -9.28 1.36
C PRO A 39 8.02 -8.75 2.30
N THR A 40 9.17 -8.38 1.74
CA THR A 40 10.31 -7.78 2.43
C THR A 40 10.29 -6.25 2.47
N ASP A 41 9.29 -5.61 1.89
CA ASP A 41 9.23 -4.15 1.78
C ASP A 41 9.05 -3.49 3.13
N ASN A 42 9.82 -2.42 3.35
CA ASN A 42 9.79 -1.62 4.58
C ASN A 42 8.40 -1.05 4.89
N LYS A 43 7.65 -0.65 3.84
CA LYS A 43 6.28 -0.15 3.95
C LYS A 43 5.34 -1.23 4.48
N LEU A 44 5.49 -2.47 3.99
CA LEU A 44 4.65 -3.58 4.42
C LEU A 44 4.96 -3.97 5.87
N LEU A 45 6.25 -4.04 6.25
CA LEU A 45 6.65 -4.34 7.63
C LEU A 45 6.06 -3.35 8.64
N GLU A 46 6.08 -2.05 8.33
CA GLU A 46 5.49 -1.03 9.21
C GLU A 46 3.96 -1.12 9.24
N LYS A 47 3.32 -1.34 8.10
CA LYS A 47 1.86 -1.51 8.01
C LYS A 47 1.39 -2.74 8.80
N CYS A 48 2.14 -3.84 8.76
CA CYS A 48 1.85 -5.04 9.54
C CYS A 48 1.98 -4.76 11.04
N ARG A 49 3.05 -4.06 11.47
CA ARG A 49 3.22 -3.67 12.88
C ARG A 49 2.03 -2.84 13.36
N ASP A 50 1.67 -1.82 12.58
CA ASP A 50 0.59 -0.90 12.92
C ASP A 50 -0.77 -1.62 13.05
N LYS A 51 -1.08 -2.50 12.09
CA LYS A 51 -2.30 -3.33 12.13
C LYS A 51 -2.34 -4.27 13.34
N LEU A 52 -1.25 -4.98 13.64
CA LEU A 52 -1.19 -5.89 14.79
C LEU A 52 -1.45 -5.16 16.10
N VAL A 53 -0.88 -3.96 16.25
CA VAL A 53 -1.15 -3.14 17.43
C VAL A 53 -2.61 -2.68 17.48
N GLY A 54 -3.19 -2.30 16.33
CA GLY A 54 -4.62 -1.99 16.23
C GLY A 54 -5.50 -3.17 16.66
N PHE A 55 -5.21 -4.38 16.19
CA PHE A 55 -5.93 -5.59 16.59
C PHE A 55 -5.76 -5.92 18.06
N ALA A 56 -4.55 -5.77 18.62
CA ALA A 56 -4.32 -5.98 20.05
C ALA A 56 -5.15 -5.01 20.90
N LYS A 57 -5.24 -3.73 20.49
CA LYS A 57 -6.11 -2.73 21.16
C LYS A 57 -7.58 -3.12 21.09
N GLN A 58 -8.06 -3.55 19.92
CA GLN A 58 -9.45 -4.01 19.74
C GLN A 58 -9.77 -5.24 20.58
N ALA A 59 -8.81 -6.15 20.72
CA ALA A 59 -8.93 -7.35 21.55
C ALA A 59 -8.69 -7.10 23.05
N GLY A 60 -8.37 -5.88 23.47
CA GLY A 60 -8.03 -5.56 24.87
C GLY A 60 -6.70 -6.17 25.36
N ILE A 61 -5.84 -6.63 24.45
CA ILE A 61 -4.56 -7.25 24.78
C ILE A 61 -3.52 -6.16 25.04
N ARG A 62 -2.98 -6.13 26.27
CA ARG A 62 -1.93 -5.18 26.64
C ARG A 62 -0.56 -5.65 26.13
N LEU A 63 -0.07 -5.02 25.07
CA LEU A 63 1.29 -5.24 24.58
C LEU A 63 2.33 -4.63 25.52
N ARG A 64 3.40 -5.37 25.84
CA ARG A 64 4.55 -4.84 26.59
C ARG A 64 5.19 -3.65 25.85
N GLN A 65 5.29 -3.74 24.53
CA GLN A 65 5.86 -2.70 23.66
C GLN A 65 5.13 -2.71 22.31
N SER A 66 4.54 -1.57 21.92
CA SER A 66 3.83 -1.42 20.64
C SER A 66 4.70 -0.80 19.52
N TYR A 67 5.78 -0.12 19.89
CA TYR A 67 6.68 0.60 19.00
C TYR A 67 6.02 1.70 18.11
N GLU A 68 4.79 2.12 18.41
CA GLU A 68 4.05 3.13 17.61
C GLU A 68 4.85 4.42 17.39
N ARG A 69 5.47 4.95 18.45
CA ARG A 69 6.26 6.18 18.38
C ARG A 69 7.54 6.04 17.56
N VAL A 70 8.16 4.85 17.54
CA VAL A 70 9.51 4.65 17.00
C VAL A 70 9.56 3.83 15.71
N GLY A 71 8.47 3.21 15.29
CA GLY A 71 8.33 2.42 14.06
C GLY A 71 8.38 3.24 12.76
N PRO A 72 7.67 4.39 12.65
CA PRO A 72 7.61 5.16 11.41
C PRO A 72 8.96 5.72 10.94
N LYS A 73 9.82 6.14 11.88
CA LYS A 73 11.12 6.78 11.56
C LYS A 73 12.08 5.82 10.82
N PRO A 74 12.32 4.57 11.28
CA PRO A 74 13.00 3.54 10.50
C PRO A 74 12.41 3.31 9.11
N ALA A 75 11.08 3.30 8.96
CA ALA A 75 10.43 3.06 7.67
C ALA A 75 10.82 4.13 6.64
N GLN A 76 10.76 5.40 7.03
CA GLN A 76 11.20 6.52 6.20
C GLN A 76 12.70 6.43 5.87
N LYS A 77 13.54 6.13 6.87
CA LYS A 77 14.99 6.02 6.67
C LYS A 77 15.40 4.92 5.70
N VAL A 78 14.69 3.79 5.67
CA VAL A 78 14.99 2.72 4.70
C VAL A 78 14.83 3.24 3.28
N ALA A 79 13.76 3.98 2.99
CA ALA A 79 13.55 4.59 1.67
C ALA A 79 14.64 5.63 1.36
N SER A 80 14.98 6.51 2.30
CA SER A 80 16.04 7.51 2.11
C SER A 80 17.41 6.87 1.86
N TYR A 81 17.76 5.80 2.59
CA TYR A 81 19.02 5.08 2.38
C TYR A 81 19.05 4.32 1.06
N ALA A 82 17.93 3.76 0.62
CA ALA A 82 17.82 3.14 -0.70
C ALA A 82 18.08 4.16 -1.81
N HIS A 83 17.44 5.34 -1.72
CA HIS A 83 17.62 6.45 -2.67
C HIS A 83 19.08 6.93 -2.72
N ALA A 84 19.71 7.11 -1.56
CA ALA A 84 21.11 7.50 -1.47
C ALA A 84 22.12 6.36 -1.74
N LYS A 85 21.66 5.18 -2.17
CA LYS A 85 22.48 3.97 -2.40
C LYS A 85 23.29 3.52 -1.16
N GLN A 86 22.86 3.87 0.05
CA GLN A 86 23.48 3.52 1.33
C GLN A 86 23.02 2.13 1.83
N PHE A 87 23.25 1.08 1.04
CA PHE A 87 22.65 -0.25 1.26
C PHE A 87 23.04 -0.90 2.60
N LYS A 88 24.23 -0.65 3.13
CA LYS A 88 24.63 -1.16 4.47
C LYS A 88 23.73 -0.57 5.58
N ARG A 89 23.48 0.74 5.55
CA ARG A 89 22.59 1.44 6.49
C ARG A 89 21.13 1.03 6.30
N MET A 90 20.72 0.88 5.04
CA MET A 90 19.39 0.36 4.67
C MET A 90 19.14 -1.01 5.29
N LYS A 91 20.01 -2.00 5.04
CA LYS A 91 19.89 -3.37 5.57
C LYS A 91 19.82 -3.40 7.10
N LYS A 92 20.64 -2.61 7.80
CA LYS A 92 20.60 -2.51 9.28
C LYS A 92 19.27 -1.95 9.78
N THR A 93 18.73 -0.94 9.10
CA THR A 93 17.45 -0.32 9.48
C THR A 93 16.27 -1.26 9.19
N LEU A 94 16.30 -1.96 8.06
CA LEU A 94 15.30 -2.97 7.71
C LEU A 94 15.30 -4.16 8.69
N LYS A 95 16.48 -4.62 9.13
CA LYS A 95 16.60 -5.61 10.23
C LYS A 95 15.95 -5.10 11.52
N LYS A 96 16.11 -3.81 11.84
CA LYS A 96 15.46 -3.19 13.01
C LYS A 96 13.94 -3.20 12.90
N GLN A 97 13.38 -2.86 11.73
CA GLN A 97 11.93 -2.95 11.50
C GLN A 97 11.40 -4.37 11.64
N LYS A 98 12.10 -5.36 11.06
CA LYS A 98 11.76 -6.78 11.24
C LYS A 98 11.73 -7.19 12.71
N ASN A 99 12.69 -6.73 13.51
CA ASN A 99 12.72 -7.01 14.94
C ASN A 99 11.57 -6.35 15.70
N TYR A 100 11.13 -5.15 15.32
CA TYR A 100 9.95 -4.52 15.92
C TYR A 100 8.68 -5.31 15.65
N LEU A 101 8.46 -5.69 14.38
CA LEU A 101 7.32 -6.54 14.01
C LEU A 101 7.33 -7.86 14.79
N ARG A 102 8.47 -8.55 14.84
CA ARG A 102 8.63 -9.83 15.57
C ARG A 102 8.44 -9.76 17.08
N ARG A 103 8.54 -8.57 17.68
CA ARG A 103 8.31 -8.37 19.12
C ARG A 103 6.85 -8.03 19.44
N VAL A 104 6.07 -7.67 18.43
CA VAL A 104 4.65 -7.33 18.54
C VAL A 104 3.76 -8.53 18.23
N MET A 105 4.20 -9.41 17.32
CA MET A 105 3.64 -10.76 17.16
C MET A 105 3.91 -11.59 18.41
#